data_AF-A0A1F8QEV7-F1
#
_entry.id   AF-A0A1F8QEV7-F1
#
_cell.length_a   1.000
_cell.length_b   1.000
_cell.length_c   1.000
_cell.angle_alpha   90.00
_cell.angle_beta   90.00
_cell.angle_gamma   90.00
#
_symmetry.space_group_name_H-M   'P 1'
#
loop_
_entity.id
_entity.type
_entity.pdbx_description
1 polymer ?
#
loop_
_entity_poly.entity_id
_entity_poly.type
_entity_poly.pdbx_seq_one_letter_code
_entity_poly.pdbx_strand_id
1 'polypeptide(L)'
;MIGTQQLKELASFYQKVLDKPADMIDTENGFYGWQVGATFIGVLEHSEMKGPSKDPGRVMINFETTQVKEEFERIMALGGVAIKAPYEIGGGWIATLADPDGNFFQLITPMD
;
A
#
# COMPACT_ATOMS: atom_id res chain seq x y z
N MET A 1 9.05 3.94 4.60
CA MET A 1 9.28 2.60 5.17
C MET A 1 8.10 2.27 6.06
N ILE A 2 7.59 1.04 6.00
CA ILE A 2 6.47 0.53 6.79
C ILE A 2 7.00 -0.58 7.70
N GLY A 3 6.85 -0.42 9.01
CA GLY A 3 7.24 -1.42 9.99
C GLY A 3 6.12 -2.45 10.20
N THR A 4 6.47 -3.72 10.34
CA THR A 4 5.47 -4.81 10.48
C THR A 4 5.99 -5.98 11.31
N GLN A 5 5.11 -6.77 11.93
CA GLN A 5 5.43 -8.11 12.42
C GLN A 5 5.10 -9.22 11.39
N GLN A 6 4.45 -8.86 10.28
CA GLN A 6 3.91 -9.78 9.28
C GLN A 6 4.67 -9.61 7.95
N LEU A 7 6.01 -9.56 8.01
CA LEU A 7 6.89 -9.17 6.90
C LEU A 7 6.52 -9.84 5.57
N LYS A 8 6.37 -11.16 5.56
CA LYS A 8 6.07 -11.92 4.34
C LYS A 8 4.70 -11.61 3.76
N GLU A 9 3.71 -11.42 4.62
CA GLU A 9 2.33 -11.12 4.21
C GLU A 9 2.26 -9.71 3.61
N LEU A 10 2.81 -8.72 4.32
CA LEU A 10 2.81 -7.33 3.86
C LEU A 10 3.65 -7.16 2.59
N ALA A 11 4.81 -7.83 2.49
CA ALA A 11 5.62 -7.80 1.28
C ALA A 11 4.90 -8.47 0.09
N SER A 12 4.23 -9.61 0.32
CA SER A 12 3.44 -10.29 -0.72
C SER A 12 2.26 -9.45 -1.18
N PHE A 13 1.63 -8.70 -0.27
CA PHE A 13 0.56 -7.76 -0.60
C PHE A 13 1.06 -6.63 -1.49
N TYR A 14 2.12 -5.92 -1.09
CA TYR A 14 2.65 -4.82 -1.91
C TYR A 14 3.26 -5.28 -3.24
N GLN A 15 3.84 -6.48 -3.32
CA GLN A 15 4.24 -7.06 -4.61
C GLN A 15 3.05 -7.18 -5.59
N LYS A 16 1.88 -7.62 -5.10
CA LYS A 16 0.65 -7.74 -5.91
C LYS A 16 0.04 -6.37 -6.24
N VAL A 17 0.02 -5.45 -5.27
CA VAL A 17 -0.50 -4.08 -5.47
C VAL A 17 0.34 -3.34 -6.51
N LEU A 18 1.67 -3.41 -6.41
CA LEU A 18 2.59 -2.75 -7.34
C LEU A 18 2.78 -3.49 -8.66
N ASP A 19 2.23 -4.71 -8.78
CA ASP A 19 2.37 -5.61 -9.93
C ASP A 19 3.83 -5.80 -10.39
N LYS A 20 4.75 -5.87 -9.41
CA LYS A 20 6.18 -6.09 -9.68
C LYS A 20 6.88 -6.78 -8.50
N PRO A 21 7.91 -7.60 -8.76
CA PRO A 21 8.76 -8.14 -7.71
C PRO A 21 9.48 -7.00 -6.95
N ALA A 22 9.92 -7.30 -5.72
CA ALA A 22 10.79 -6.41 -4.96
C ALA A 22 12.12 -6.21 -5.69
N ASP A 23 12.59 -4.97 -5.74
CA ASP A 23 13.89 -4.62 -6.32
C ASP A 23 15.05 -4.94 -5.35
N MET A 24 14.75 -4.92 -4.04
CA MET A 24 15.69 -5.27 -2.99
C MET A 24 15.03 -6.24 -2.01
N ILE A 25 15.71 -7.34 -1.73
CA ILE A 25 15.28 -8.36 -0.77
C ILE A 25 16.47 -8.64 0.15
N ASP A 26 16.28 -8.41 1.44
CA ASP A 26 17.24 -8.74 2.49
C ASP A 26 16.49 -9.36 3.66
N THR A 27 16.12 -10.63 3.51
CA THR A 27 15.33 -11.35 4.51
C THR A 27 16.10 -11.65 5.78
N GLU A 28 17.45 -11.63 5.74
CA GLU A 28 18.27 -11.81 6.95
C GLU A 28 18.09 -10.63 7.91
N ASN A 29 17.90 -9.42 7.36
CA ASN A 29 17.58 -8.21 8.12
C ASN A 29 16.09 -7.84 8.05
N GLY A 30 15.23 -8.77 7.61
CA GLY A 30 13.78 -8.60 7.62
C GLY A 30 13.25 -7.50 6.68
N PHE A 31 13.82 -7.35 5.48
CA PHE A 31 13.55 -6.22 4.58
C PHE A 31 13.13 -6.62 3.16
N TYR A 32 12.16 -5.87 2.60
CA TYR A 32 11.80 -5.85 1.18
C TYR A 32 11.65 -4.40 0.71
N GLY A 33 12.05 -4.10 -0.52
CA GLY A 33 11.97 -2.75 -1.08
C GLY A 33 11.64 -2.69 -2.57
N TRP A 34 10.94 -1.63 -2.95
CA TRP A 34 10.53 -1.32 -4.31
C TRP A 34 10.83 0.14 -4.64
N GLN A 35 11.43 0.40 -5.80
CA GLN A 35 11.39 1.69 -6.45
C GLN A 35 10.04 1.84 -7.17
N VAL A 36 9.26 2.84 -6.76
CA VAL A 36 7.93 3.20 -7.29
C VAL A 36 7.98 4.66 -7.70
N GLY A 37 8.11 4.93 -9.00
CA GLY A 37 8.40 6.27 -9.50
C GLY A 37 9.69 6.82 -8.88
N ALA A 38 9.61 8.00 -8.26
CA ALA A 38 10.74 8.62 -7.55
C ALA A 38 10.89 8.18 -6.08
N THR A 39 9.96 7.37 -5.56
CA THR A 39 9.94 6.97 -4.16
C THR A 39 10.42 5.54 -3.98
N PHE A 40 11.31 5.33 -3.01
CA PHE A 40 11.66 3.99 -2.55
C PHE A 40 10.77 3.59 -1.37
N ILE A 41 9.90 2.61 -1.58
CA ILE A 41 9.00 2.06 -0.56
C ILE A 41 9.66 0.80 -0.01
N GLY A 42 9.84 0.77 1.32
CA GLY A 42 10.40 -0.38 2.02
C GLY A 42 9.45 -0.91 3.08
N VAL A 43 9.40 -2.22 3.23
CA VAL A 43 8.76 -2.93 4.34
C VAL A 43 9.86 -3.55 5.20
N LEU A 44 9.79 -3.34 6.51
CA LEU A 44 10.80 -3.78 7.46
C LEU A 44 10.15 -4.50 8.65
N GLU A 45 10.71 -5.61 9.08
CA GLU A 45 10.30 -6.28 10.32
C GLU A 45 10.60 -5.41 11.54
N HIS A 46 9.59 -5.18 12.39
CA HIS A 46 9.74 -4.41 13.61
C HIS A 46 8.89 -4.98 14.74
N SER A 47 9.55 -5.46 15.80
CA SER A 47 8.95 -6.19 16.93
C SER A 47 7.89 -5.43 17.74
N GLU A 48 7.81 -4.11 17.63
CA GLU A 48 6.86 -3.29 18.39
C GLU A 48 5.62 -2.89 17.58
N MET A 49 5.57 -3.22 16.28
CA MET A 49 4.42 -2.98 15.41
C MET A 49 3.37 -4.09 15.60
N LYS A 50 2.77 -4.11 16.80
CA LYS A 50 1.82 -5.15 17.24
C LYS A 50 0.40 -4.82 16.80
N GLY A 51 -0.24 -5.76 16.10
CA GLY A 51 -1.63 -5.65 15.68
C GLY A 51 -1.87 -4.57 14.63
N PRO A 52 -3.14 -4.21 14.35
CA PRO A 52 -3.46 -3.21 13.36
C PRO A 52 -3.01 -1.80 13.79
N SER A 53 -2.74 -0.95 12.79
CA SER A 53 -2.39 0.45 12.99
C SER A 53 -3.44 1.18 13.85
N LYS A 54 -2.98 1.90 14.89
CA LYS A 54 -3.87 2.60 15.84
C LYS A 54 -4.50 3.86 15.24
N ASP A 55 -3.74 4.56 14.40
CA ASP A 55 -4.18 5.75 13.66
C ASP A 55 -3.95 5.55 12.15
N PRO A 56 -4.71 4.65 11.48
CA PRO A 56 -4.45 4.22 10.11
C PRO A 56 -4.27 5.34 9.07
N GLY A 57 -4.97 6.46 9.26
CA GLY A 57 -4.98 7.59 8.32
C GLY A 57 -4.05 8.74 8.68
N ARG A 58 -3.22 8.61 9.73
CA ARG A 58 -2.30 9.70 10.15
C ARG A 58 -1.20 9.95 9.12
N VAL A 59 -0.71 8.87 8.50
CA VAL A 59 0.21 8.90 7.37
C VAL A 59 -0.36 7.96 6.32
N MET A 60 -0.61 8.47 5.13
CA MET A 60 -1.12 7.69 4.00
C MET A 60 -0.16 7.81 2.83
N ILE A 61 0.00 6.71 2.10
CA ILE A 61 0.73 6.68 0.83
C ILE A 61 -0.30 6.79 -0.29
N ASN A 62 -0.10 7.75 -1.18
CA ASN A 62 -0.92 7.90 -2.38
C ASN A 62 -0.22 7.22 -3.56
N PHE A 63 -0.89 6.27 -4.18
CA PHE A 63 -0.50 5.70 -5.46
C PHE A 63 -1.31 6.38 -6.56
N GLU A 64 -0.59 7.10 -7.41
CA GLU A 64 -1.20 7.81 -8.53
C GLU A 64 -1.51 6.85 -9.68
N THR A 65 -2.72 6.95 -10.21
CA THR A 65 -3.15 6.19 -11.39
C THR A 65 -4.32 6.88 -12.07
N THR A 66 -4.35 6.84 -13.40
CA THR A 66 -5.50 7.29 -14.18
C THR A 66 -6.65 6.27 -14.17
N GLN A 67 -6.44 5.09 -13.60
CA GLN A 67 -7.36 3.93 -13.59
C GLN A 67 -7.80 3.58 -12.16
N VAL A 68 -8.24 4.57 -11.38
CA VAL A 68 -8.53 4.40 -9.94
C VAL A 68 -9.57 3.32 -9.66
N LYS A 69 -10.61 3.21 -10.49
CA LYS A 69 -11.70 2.25 -10.28
C LYS A 69 -11.26 0.83 -10.60
N GLU A 70 -10.58 0.66 -11.72
CA GLU A 70 -10.08 -0.61 -12.20
C GLU A 70 -9.03 -1.18 -11.24
N GLU A 71 -8.10 -0.33 -10.78
CA GLU A 71 -7.09 -0.72 -9.80
C GLU A 71 -7.69 -1.00 -8.43
N PHE A 72 -8.74 -0.27 -8.03
CA PHE A 72 -9.48 -0.59 -6.82
C PHE A 72 -10.09 -1.99 -6.89
N GLU A 73 -10.81 -2.32 -7.97
CA GLU A 73 -11.40 -3.65 -8.16
C GLU A 73 -10.34 -4.76 -8.20
N ARG A 74 -9.22 -4.51 -8.90
CA ARG A 74 -8.08 -5.44 -8.94
C ARG A 74 -7.53 -5.71 -7.55
N ILE A 75 -7.27 -4.68 -6.76
CA ILE A 75 -6.71 -4.82 -5.41
C ILE A 75 -7.70 -5.51 -4.46
N MET A 76 -9.00 -5.22 -4.58
CA MET A 76 -10.03 -5.94 -3.82
C MET A 76 -10.03 -7.44 -4.12
N ALA A 77 -9.87 -7.84 -5.39
CA ALA A 77 -9.75 -9.24 -5.78
C ALA A 77 -8.47 -9.92 -5.25
N LEU A 78 -7.43 -9.14 -4.92
CA LEU A 78 -6.16 -9.62 -4.37
C LEU A 78 -6.16 -9.73 -2.84
N GLY A 79 -7.27 -9.40 -2.18
CA GLY A 79 -7.43 -9.44 -0.72
C GLY A 79 -7.25 -8.08 -0.03
N GLY A 80 -7.25 -6.97 -0.78
CA GLY A 80 -7.28 -5.63 -0.20
C GLY A 80 -8.59 -5.36 0.55
N VAL A 81 -8.52 -4.46 1.54
CA VAL A 81 -9.69 -4.07 2.35
C VAL A 81 -10.14 -2.67 1.94
N ALA A 82 -11.40 -2.55 1.49
CA ALA A 82 -11.99 -1.26 1.18
C ALA A 82 -12.30 -0.47 2.46
N ILE A 83 -11.73 0.72 2.58
CA ILE A 83 -12.10 1.69 3.62
C ILE A 83 -13.10 2.70 3.06
N LYS A 84 -12.88 3.12 1.81
CA LYS A 84 -13.80 3.95 1.06
C LYS A 84 -13.70 3.62 -0.43
N ALA A 85 -14.82 3.18 -1.01
CA ALA A 85 -14.93 2.91 -2.44
C ALA A 85 -14.64 4.19 -3.26
N PRO A 86 -14.25 4.05 -4.55
CA PRO A 86 -13.93 5.18 -5.40
C PRO A 86 -15.02 6.26 -5.41
N TYR A 87 -14.63 7.52 -5.21
CA TYR A 87 -15.50 8.69 -5.32
C TYR A 87 -14.77 9.84 -5.99
N GLU A 88 -15.52 10.80 -6.55
CA GLU A 88 -14.95 11.95 -7.23
C GLU A 88 -14.51 13.04 -6.24
N ILE A 89 -13.35 13.63 -6.52
CA ILE A 89 -12.85 14.83 -5.84
C ILE A 89 -12.05 15.67 -6.84
N GLY A 90 -12.38 16.96 -6.96
CA GLY A 90 -11.60 17.90 -7.78
C GLY A 90 -11.47 17.53 -9.26
N GLY A 91 -12.43 16.81 -9.84
CA GLY A 91 -12.39 16.35 -11.23
C GLY A 91 -11.60 15.05 -11.46
N GLY A 92 -11.03 14.46 -10.40
CA GLY A 92 -10.41 13.14 -10.41
C GLY A 92 -11.14 12.15 -9.51
N TRP A 93 -10.60 10.93 -9.43
CA TRP A 93 -11.07 9.86 -8.57
C TRP A 93 -10.12 9.62 -7.41
N ILE A 94 -10.68 9.19 -6.29
CA ILE A 94 -9.91 8.74 -5.14
C ILE A 94 -10.59 7.55 -4.48
N ALA A 95 -9.81 6.58 -4.01
CA ALA A 95 -10.27 5.45 -3.20
C ALA A 95 -9.32 5.23 -2.02
N THR A 96 -9.84 4.81 -0.88
CA THR A 96 -9.02 4.50 0.31
C THR A 96 -9.14 3.02 0.63
N LEU A 97 -8.00 2.36 0.77
CA LEU A 97 -7.88 0.95 1.14
C LEU A 97 -6.99 0.81 2.37
N ALA A 98 -7.04 -0.37 2.99
CA ALA A 98 -6.11 -0.76 4.04
C ALA A 98 -5.25 -1.96 3.59
N ASP A 99 -3.98 -1.94 4.00
CA ASP A 99 -3.06 -3.07 3.88
C ASP A 99 -3.29 -4.10 5.01
N PRO A 100 -2.59 -5.26 5.02
CA PRO A 100 -2.74 -6.28 6.05
C PRO A 100 -2.47 -5.83 7.50
N ASP A 101 -1.68 -4.78 7.69
CA ASP A 101 -1.42 -4.18 9.02
C ASP A 101 -2.44 -3.07 9.36
N GLY A 102 -3.42 -2.83 8.49
CA GLY A 102 -4.44 -1.82 8.67
C GLY A 102 -3.96 -0.40 8.39
N ASN A 103 -2.81 -0.20 7.74
CA ASN A 103 -2.39 1.15 7.32
C ASN A 103 -3.23 1.60 6.12
N PHE A 104 -3.68 2.85 6.12
CA PHE A 104 -4.43 3.37 4.98
C PHE A 104 -3.49 3.82 3.88
N PHE A 105 -3.83 3.45 2.65
CA PHE A 105 -3.25 3.98 1.43
C PHE A 105 -4.36 4.37 0.47
N GLN A 106 -4.05 5.22 -0.50
CA GLN A 106 -5.02 5.70 -1.45
C GLN A 106 -4.60 5.42 -2.88
N LEU A 107 -5.58 5.13 -3.72
CA LEU A 107 -5.46 5.30 -5.16
C LEU A 107 -6.02 6.67 -5.51
N ILE A 108 -5.29 7.45 -6.28
CA ILE A 108 -5.71 8.81 -6.64
C ILE A 108 -5.39 9.12 -8.09
N THR A 109 -6.27 9.85 -8.76
CA THR A 109 -5.94 10.43 -10.07
C THR A 109 -4.78 11.44 -9.88
N PRO A 110 -3.73 11.39 -10.71
CA PRO A 110 -2.66 12.38 -10.67
C PRO A 110 -3.22 13.80 -10.67
N MET A 111 -2.69 14.67 -9.81
CA MET A 111 -3.00 16.09 -9.82
C MET A 111 -1.94 16.80 -10.66
N ASP A 112 -2.36 17.51 -11.70
CA ASP A 112 -1.49 18.37 -12.51
C ASP A 112 -1.06 19.64 -11.75
#